data_AF-A0AA39DZ11-F1
#
_entry.id   AF-A0AA39DZ11-F1
#
_cell.length_a   1.000
_cell.length_b   1.000
_cell.length_c   1.000
_cell.angle_alpha   90.00
_cell.angle_beta   90.00
_cell.angle_gamma   90.00
#
_symmetry.space_group_name_H-M   'P 1'
#
loop_
_entity.id
_entity.type
_entity.pdbx_description
1 polymer ?
#
loop_
_entity_poly.entity_id
_entity_poly.type
_entity_poly.pdbx_seq_one_letter_code
_entity_poly.pdbx_strand_id
1 'polypeptide(L)'
;MLFFLITCFSFFLLSHSFSIRPLPSWVSEIRLSSSLWFWKELSFFTIYRSIKNSLFGGFWGIPSKMSFTEKTPLLKVENVEVGLEMGLLDLPELVLECILERLPPEGLCSLGGVCSSLRDRCVSDYFWKRHMKEKWGRILGRAAYREWQWHMASRKDSDTLEQGKPNGLMRLLSRFRPLSWIRSRLSNSTPQRSSVPVDSIMSWYLALETGRFWFPAQVYNREQSGHVGFMLSCYDAELSYDSHTDTFQARYPPHGRRTVAIENGVSWDRLRAPPVETPPHDLHMSDCLNELHPGDHIEIQWRRNKEFPYGWWYGVVGHLESCDGNESYCRCHNSETVVLEFNQYTPGSRWRRTSINRKDHREEGNEADGFYGGIRKLCRNDEISVWKQLWPAEVLE
;
A
#
# COMPACT_ATOMS: atom_id res chain seq x y z
N MET A 1 33.68 -1.61 -47.91
CA MET A 1 33.43 -3.05 -48.17
C MET A 1 34.17 -3.99 -47.20
N LEU A 2 35.36 -3.67 -46.70
CA LEU A 2 36.05 -4.48 -45.66
C LEU A 2 35.44 -4.42 -44.26
N PHE A 3 34.83 -3.30 -43.86
CA PHE A 3 34.16 -3.16 -42.55
C PHE A 3 32.84 -3.96 -42.41
N PHE A 4 32.21 -4.32 -43.54
CA PHE A 4 30.97 -5.10 -43.54
C PHE A 4 31.26 -6.61 -43.38
N LEU A 5 32.42 -7.08 -43.82
CA LEU A 5 32.83 -8.48 -43.65
C LEU A 5 33.27 -8.80 -42.21
N ILE A 6 33.87 -7.83 -41.50
CA ILE A 6 34.30 -8.01 -40.10
C ILE A 6 33.10 -8.10 -39.15
N THR A 7 32.02 -7.37 -39.42
CA THR A 7 30.80 -7.38 -38.60
C THR A 7 29.95 -8.63 -38.80
N CYS A 8 29.93 -9.22 -40.01
CA CYS A 8 29.23 -10.47 -40.27
C CYS A 8 29.92 -11.71 -39.68
N PHE A 9 31.26 -11.72 -39.58
CA PHE A 9 32.00 -12.85 -39.02
C PHE A 9 31.82 -12.99 -37.50
N SER A 10 31.63 -11.87 -36.79
CA SER A 10 31.30 -11.87 -35.35
C SER A 10 29.93 -12.48 -35.06
N PHE A 11 28.97 -12.31 -35.97
CA PHE A 11 27.61 -12.82 -35.83
C PHE A 11 27.53 -14.34 -36.04
N PHE A 12 28.33 -14.90 -36.95
CA PHE A 12 28.39 -16.35 -37.19
C PHE A 12 29.10 -17.13 -36.08
N LEU A 13 30.06 -16.53 -35.37
CA LEU A 13 30.73 -17.17 -34.23
C LEU A 13 29.88 -17.13 -32.94
N LEU A 14 29.00 -16.13 -32.79
CA LEU A 14 28.05 -16.03 -31.68
C LEU A 14 26.84 -16.96 -31.86
N SER A 15 26.39 -17.22 -33.09
CA SER A 15 25.27 -18.15 -33.34
C SER A 15 25.65 -19.61 -33.20
N HIS A 16 26.92 -19.98 -33.38
CA HIS A 16 27.40 -21.36 -33.22
C HIS A 16 27.70 -21.75 -31.76
N SER A 17 27.72 -20.79 -30.84
CA SER A 17 28.01 -21.02 -29.41
C SER A 17 26.76 -21.29 -28.56
N PHE A 18 25.56 -21.19 -29.15
CA PHE A 18 24.30 -21.59 -28.51
C PHE A 18 23.81 -22.95 -29.02
N SER A 19 24.64 -23.99 -28.88
CA SER A 19 24.12 -25.36 -28.79
C SER A 19 23.69 -25.62 -27.35
N ILE A 20 22.52 -25.08 -26.99
CA ILE A 20 21.80 -25.47 -25.77
C ILE A 20 20.93 -26.67 -26.12
N ARG A 21 21.10 -27.72 -25.31
CA ARG A 21 20.36 -28.98 -25.27
C ARG A 21 18.84 -28.76 -25.30
N PRO A 22 18.06 -29.71 -25.86
CA PRO A 22 16.62 -29.54 -26.03
C PRO A 22 15.88 -29.51 -24.69
N LEU A 23 14.99 -28.54 -24.52
CA LEU A 23 14.03 -28.45 -23.41
C LEU A 23 12.80 -29.35 -23.72
N PRO A 24 12.17 -30.02 -22.72
CA PRO A 24 11.13 -31.03 -22.96
C PRO A 24 9.82 -30.51 -23.57
N SER A 25 9.16 -31.40 -24.30
CA SER A 25 8.01 -31.18 -25.20
C SER A 25 6.63 -31.18 -24.52
N TRP A 26 6.33 -30.18 -23.69
CA TRP A 26 4.95 -30.01 -23.18
C TRP A 26 4.49 -28.56 -22.96
N VAL A 27 5.08 -27.60 -23.69
CA VAL A 27 4.60 -26.21 -23.73
C VAL A 27 4.31 -25.82 -25.18
N SER A 28 3.27 -26.43 -25.76
CA SER A 28 2.79 -26.02 -27.09
C SER A 28 1.29 -26.20 -27.31
N GLU A 29 0.49 -26.13 -26.26
CA GLU A 29 -0.96 -25.94 -26.41
C GLU A 29 -1.43 -24.88 -25.42
N ILE A 30 -2.56 -24.23 -25.76
CA ILE A 30 -3.16 -23.08 -25.06
C ILE A 30 -2.57 -21.73 -25.48
N ARG A 31 -2.51 -21.50 -26.79
CA ARG A 31 -2.65 -20.15 -27.36
C ARG A 31 -3.66 -20.22 -28.48
N LEU A 32 -4.96 -20.30 -28.17
CA LEU A 32 -6.05 -20.04 -29.13
C LEU A 32 -7.49 -19.99 -28.56
N SER A 33 -7.72 -19.96 -27.24
CA SER A 33 -9.11 -20.02 -26.70
C SER A 33 -9.58 -18.79 -25.90
N SER A 34 -8.82 -17.70 -25.84
CA SER A 34 -9.15 -16.53 -25.02
C SER A 34 -9.80 -15.35 -25.76
N SER A 35 -10.14 -15.48 -27.05
CA SER A 35 -10.69 -14.36 -27.84
C SER A 35 -12.23 -14.32 -27.94
N LEU A 36 -12.97 -15.22 -27.30
CA LEU A 36 -14.44 -15.31 -27.49
C LEU A 36 -15.30 -15.11 -26.23
N TRP A 37 -14.72 -14.77 -25.07
CA TRP A 37 -15.47 -14.57 -23.81
C TRP A 37 -15.54 -13.10 -23.34
N PHE A 38 -15.28 -12.14 -24.23
CA PHE A 38 -15.20 -10.72 -23.87
C PHE A 38 -16.49 -9.90 -24.11
N TRP A 39 -17.64 -10.55 -24.37
CA TRP A 39 -18.86 -9.85 -24.80
C TRP A 39 -20.08 -10.01 -23.89
N LYS A 40 -19.89 -10.32 -22.60
CA LYS A 40 -21.02 -10.46 -21.65
C LYS A 40 -20.98 -9.61 -20.37
N GLU A 41 -20.00 -8.72 -20.21
CA GLU A 41 -19.82 -7.87 -19.02
C GLU A 41 -20.31 -6.40 -19.21
N LEU A 42 -20.79 -6.04 -20.40
CA LEU A 42 -21.25 -4.66 -20.69
C LEU A 42 -22.62 -4.29 -20.09
N SER A 43 -23.23 -5.13 -19.25
CA SER A 43 -24.59 -4.94 -18.74
C SER A 43 -24.69 -4.13 -17.43
N PHE A 44 -23.60 -3.92 -16.69
CA PHE A 44 -23.66 -3.25 -15.38
C PHE A 44 -23.30 -1.76 -15.41
N PHE A 45 -22.74 -1.25 -16.52
CA PHE A 45 -22.34 0.15 -16.66
C PHE A 45 -23.52 1.13 -16.89
N THR A 46 -24.69 0.64 -17.29
CA THR A 46 -25.86 1.49 -17.59
C THR A 46 -26.58 1.95 -16.34
N ILE A 47 -26.52 1.20 -15.23
CA ILE A 47 -27.22 1.54 -13.98
C ILE A 47 -26.47 2.63 -13.21
N TYR A 48 -25.13 2.60 -13.20
CA TYR A 48 -24.31 3.61 -12.52
C TYR A 48 -24.37 4.99 -13.20
N ARG A 49 -24.58 5.05 -14.52
CA ARG A 49 -24.70 6.32 -15.26
C ARG A 49 -26.05 7.02 -15.03
N SER A 50 -27.10 6.27 -14.68
CA SER A 50 -28.44 6.83 -14.49
C SER A 50 -28.57 7.63 -13.18
N ILE A 51 -27.89 7.20 -12.11
CA ILE A 51 -27.89 7.90 -10.82
C ILE A 51 -27.15 9.25 -10.91
N LYS A 52 -26.11 9.34 -11.76
CA LYS A 52 -25.35 10.58 -11.96
C LYS A 52 -26.10 11.65 -12.75
N ASN A 53 -27.08 11.27 -13.57
CA ASN A 53 -27.82 12.19 -14.43
C ASN A 53 -29.13 12.70 -13.82
N SER A 54 -29.62 12.11 -12.70
CA SER A 54 -30.83 12.59 -12.02
C SER A 54 -30.61 13.83 -11.14
N LEU A 55 -29.36 14.18 -10.83
CA LEU A 55 -29.02 15.30 -9.93
C LEU A 55 -28.49 16.55 -10.66
N PHE A 56 -28.48 16.55 -11.99
CA PHE A 56 -28.02 17.69 -12.82
C PHE A 56 -29.04 18.05 -13.93
N GLY A 57 -30.33 17.95 -13.61
CA GLY A 57 -31.42 18.38 -14.48
C GLY A 57 -32.06 19.67 -13.98
N GLY A 58 -31.49 20.82 -14.34
CA GLY A 58 -32.13 22.13 -14.13
C GLY A 58 -31.16 23.28 -14.30
N PHE A 59 -31.55 24.27 -15.10
CA PHE A 59 -30.87 25.54 -15.42
C PHE A 59 -29.88 25.52 -16.59
N TRP A 60 -30.46 25.52 -17.80
CA TRP A 60 -29.88 26.22 -18.94
C TRP A 60 -30.74 27.44 -19.29
N GLY A 61 -30.08 28.60 -19.44
CA GLY A 61 -30.64 29.80 -20.06
C GLY A 61 -30.27 31.11 -19.34
N ILE A 62 -29.08 31.66 -19.58
CA ILE A 62 -28.82 33.10 -19.39
C ILE A 62 -28.47 33.69 -20.75
N PRO A 63 -29.23 34.65 -21.29
CA PRO A 63 -28.78 35.43 -22.43
C PRO A 63 -27.82 36.54 -21.96
N SER A 64 -26.81 36.75 -22.81
CA SER A 64 -25.76 37.76 -22.73
C SER A 64 -26.29 39.19 -22.87
N LYS A 65 -25.54 40.13 -22.25
CA LYS A 65 -25.53 41.60 -22.32
C LYS A 65 -26.25 42.35 -21.19
N MET A 66 -25.45 43.02 -20.36
CA MET A 66 -25.67 44.45 -20.11
C MET A 66 -24.37 45.15 -19.70
N SER A 67 -24.18 46.32 -20.30
CA SER A 67 -23.14 47.30 -20.07
C SER A 67 -23.21 47.91 -18.67
N PHE A 68 -22.05 48.12 -18.06
CA PHE A 68 -21.92 48.96 -16.87
C PHE A 68 -22.28 50.41 -17.22
N THR A 69 -23.28 50.95 -16.52
CA THR A 69 -23.45 52.39 -16.36
C THR A 69 -23.77 52.64 -14.90
N GLU A 70 -22.85 53.32 -14.21
CA GLU A 70 -23.06 53.91 -12.89
C GLU A 70 -24.30 54.79 -12.88
N LYS A 71 -25.21 54.56 -11.93
CA LYS A 71 -25.95 55.61 -11.20
C LYS A 71 -26.37 55.10 -9.83
N THR A 72 -26.02 55.83 -8.78
CA THR A 72 -26.58 55.73 -7.43
C THR A 72 -28.08 56.10 -7.46
N PRO A 73 -28.92 55.47 -6.63
CA PRO A 73 -29.92 56.28 -5.93
C PRO A 73 -30.12 55.93 -4.45
N LEU A 74 -30.58 56.97 -3.78
CA LEU A 74 -30.91 57.17 -2.38
C LEU A 74 -31.99 56.21 -1.83
N LEU A 75 -31.84 55.88 -0.54
CA LEU A 75 -32.74 55.12 0.34
C LEU A 75 -34.24 55.39 0.12
N LYS A 76 -34.99 54.31 -0.12
CA LYS A 76 -36.39 54.20 0.31
C LYS A 76 -36.61 52.79 0.86
N VAL A 77 -36.94 52.75 2.14
CA VAL A 77 -37.30 51.56 2.91
C VAL A 77 -38.59 50.98 2.32
N GLU A 78 -38.53 49.72 1.90
CA GLU A 78 -39.70 48.89 1.72
C GLU A 78 -39.32 47.48 2.19
N ASN A 79 -40.01 47.02 3.24
CA ASN A 79 -39.82 45.71 3.85
C ASN A 79 -40.15 44.63 2.83
N VAL A 80 -39.11 44.03 2.26
CA VAL A 80 -39.20 42.73 1.60
C VAL A 80 -38.55 41.75 2.56
N GLU A 81 -39.26 40.71 2.98
CA GLU A 81 -38.67 39.52 3.58
C GLU A 81 -37.63 38.98 2.59
N VAL A 82 -36.40 39.43 2.75
CA VAL A 82 -35.24 38.82 2.13
C VAL A 82 -35.22 37.43 2.75
N GLY A 83 -35.66 36.42 2.00
CA GLY A 83 -35.36 35.05 2.33
C GLY A 83 -33.86 34.99 2.55
N LEU A 84 -33.45 34.92 3.82
CA LEU A 84 -32.04 34.87 4.21
C LEU A 84 -31.47 33.68 3.46
N GLU A 85 -30.68 33.95 2.43
CA GLU A 85 -29.80 32.94 1.83
C GLU A 85 -28.82 32.55 2.93
N MET A 86 -29.23 31.60 3.78
CA MET A 86 -28.40 31.06 4.84
C MET A 86 -27.23 30.35 4.16
N GLY A 87 -26.06 30.97 4.27
CA GLY A 87 -24.81 30.40 3.80
C GLY A 87 -24.36 29.25 4.71
N LEU A 88 -23.48 28.40 4.19
CA LEU A 88 -22.91 27.29 4.96
C LEU A 88 -22.21 27.76 6.26
N LEU A 89 -21.65 28.97 6.25
CA LEU A 89 -20.98 29.56 7.42
C LEU A 89 -21.96 30.14 8.45
N ASP A 90 -23.24 30.30 8.09
CA ASP A 90 -24.30 30.78 8.98
C ASP A 90 -24.93 29.63 9.79
N LEU A 91 -24.52 28.39 9.52
CA LEU A 91 -24.96 27.22 10.27
C LEU A 91 -24.35 27.18 11.68
N PRO A 92 -25.05 26.61 12.67
CA PRO A 92 -24.47 26.33 13.97
C PRO A 92 -23.20 25.46 13.86
N GLU A 93 -22.22 25.75 14.70
CA GLU A 93 -20.88 25.12 14.68
C GLU A 93 -20.95 23.58 14.62
N LEU A 94 -21.77 22.96 15.46
CA LEU A 94 -21.95 21.51 15.49
C LEU A 94 -22.52 20.93 14.19
N VAL A 95 -23.42 21.66 13.52
CA VAL A 95 -24.01 21.23 12.24
C VAL A 95 -22.94 21.29 11.15
N LEU A 96 -22.14 22.35 11.14
CA LEU A 96 -21.02 22.49 10.21
C LEU A 96 -19.99 21.37 10.42
N GLU A 97 -19.60 21.08 11.66
CA GLU A 97 -18.69 19.97 11.96
C GLU A 97 -19.24 18.61 11.52
N CYS A 98 -20.53 18.34 11.76
CA CYS A 98 -21.19 17.12 11.30
C CYS A 98 -21.16 16.98 9.78
N ILE A 99 -21.32 18.09 9.04
CA ILE A 99 -21.22 18.09 7.58
C ILE A 99 -19.79 17.76 7.17
N LEU A 100 -18.80 18.47 7.74
CA LEU A 100 -17.38 18.27 7.42
C LEU A 100 -16.92 16.84 7.72
N GLU A 101 -17.35 16.26 8.85
CA GLU A 101 -16.99 14.89 9.24
C GLU A 101 -17.50 13.83 8.26
N ARG A 102 -18.60 14.11 7.55
CA ARG A 102 -19.21 13.19 6.58
C ARG A 102 -18.63 13.32 5.17
N LEU A 103 -17.88 14.38 4.89
CA LEU A 103 -17.30 14.57 3.56
C LEU A 103 -16.19 13.56 3.29
N PRO A 104 -16.03 13.10 2.03
CA PRO A 104 -14.84 12.37 1.64
C PRO A 104 -13.63 13.32 1.51
N PRO A 105 -12.40 12.80 1.44
CA PRO A 105 -11.18 13.61 1.33
C PRO A 105 -11.21 14.66 0.20
N GLU A 106 -11.74 14.30 -0.97
CA GLU A 106 -11.92 15.21 -2.10
C GLU A 106 -12.96 16.30 -1.83
N GLY A 107 -13.99 16.00 -1.02
CA GLY A 107 -14.99 16.95 -0.56
C GLY A 107 -14.39 17.97 0.40
N LEU A 108 -13.59 17.52 1.37
CA LEU A 108 -12.83 18.38 2.28
C LEU A 108 -11.87 19.29 1.51
N CYS A 109 -11.13 18.75 0.54
CA CYS A 109 -10.23 19.53 -0.31
C CYS A 109 -10.97 20.58 -1.15
N SER A 110 -12.13 20.20 -1.71
CA SER A 110 -12.94 21.08 -2.55
C SER A 110 -13.50 22.25 -1.74
N LEU A 111 -14.11 21.94 -0.59
CA LEU A 111 -14.73 22.90 0.31
C LEU A 111 -13.71 23.85 0.95
N GLY A 112 -12.55 23.32 1.36
CA GLY A 112 -11.45 24.13 1.87
C GLY A 112 -10.88 25.11 0.83
N GLY A 113 -11.15 24.90 -0.45
CA GLY A 113 -10.76 25.85 -1.49
C GLY A 113 -11.79 26.93 -1.82
N VAL A 114 -12.94 26.99 -1.12
CA VAL A 114 -14.00 27.98 -1.37
C VAL A 114 -13.68 29.33 -0.70
N CYS A 115 -13.35 29.34 0.58
CA CYS A 115 -12.96 30.55 1.32
C CYS A 115 -11.91 30.22 2.41
N SER A 116 -11.30 31.25 3.03
CA SER A 116 -10.30 31.06 4.09
C SER A 116 -10.86 30.38 5.33
N SER A 117 -12.05 30.77 5.79
CA SER A 117 -12.69 30.17 6.98
C SER A 117 -12.92 28.66 6.82
N LEU A 118 -13.46 28.23 5.67
CA LEU A 118 -13.64 26.81 5.38
C LEU A 118 -12.32 26.07 5.21
N ARG A 119 -11.29 26.74 4.66
CA ARG A 119 -9.94 26.18 4.55
C ARG A 119 -9.41 25.78 5.91
N ASP A 120 -9.40 26.71 6.86
CA ASP A 120 -8.82 26.50 8.19
C ASP A 120 -9.52 25.35 8.94
N ARG A 121 -10.83 25.18 8.70
CA ARG A 121 -11.61 24.05 9.24
C ARG A 121 -11.30 22.73 8.53
N CYS A 122 -11.29 22.71 7.19
CA CYS A 122 -11.08 21.50 6.39
C CYS A 122 -9.67 20.92 6.50
N VAL A 123 -8.67 21.72 6.91
CA VAL A 123 -7.30 21.23 7.16
C VAL A 123 -7.11 20.62 8.55
N SER A 124 -8.13 20.67 9.41
CA SER A 124 -8.06 20.12 10.77
C SER A 124 -7.87 18.60 10.74
N ASP A 125 -6.82 18.13 11.41
CA ASP A 125 -6.50 16.70 11.54
C ASP A 125 -7.65 15.86 12.10
N TYR A 126 -8.56 16.47 12.86
CA TYR A 126 -9.76 15.80 13.36
C TYR A 126 -10.53 15.08 12.25
N PHE A 127 -10.79 15.76 11.12
CA PHE A 127 -11.54 15.18 10.00
C PHE A 127 -10.73 14.15 9.20
N TRP A 128 -9.39 14.24 9.21
CA TRP A 128 -8.52 13.35 8.45
C TRP A 128 -8.13 12.07 9.19
N LYS A 129 -8.17 12.06 10.54
CA LYS A 129 -7.87 10.88 11.37
C LYS A 129 -8.68 9.66 10.95
N ARG A 130 -9.98 9.83 10.72
CA ARG A 130 -10.89 8.76 10.33
C ARG A 130 -10.50 8.19 8.97
N HIS A 131 -10.36 9.05 7.96
CA HIS A 131 -9.96 8.64 6.60
C HIS A 131 -8.60 7.94 6.56
N MET A 132 -7.63 8.46 7.29
CA MET A 132 -6.30 7.84 7.40
C MET A 132 -6.40 6.44 7.99
N LYS A 133 -7.14 6.28 9.10
CA LYS A 133 -7.31 4.98 9.77
C LYS A 133 -8.05 3.97 8.89
N GLU A 134 -9.12 4.39 8.23
CA GLU A 134 -9.98 3.52 7.40
C GLU A 134 -9.26 3.03 6.15
N LYS A 135 -8.59 3.92 5.40
CA LYS A 135 -7.91 3.55 4.15
C LYS A 135 -6.54 2.96 4.37
N TRP A 136 -5.73 3.59 5.22
CA TRP A 136 -4.29 3.31 5.32
C TRP A 136 -3.88 2.56 6.59
N GLY A 137 -4.75 2.49 7.59
CA GLY A 137 -4.42 1.97 8.92
C GLY A 137 -3.97 0.51 8.95
N ARG A 138 -4.31 -0.30 7.94
CA ARG A 138 -3.87 -1.70 7.83
C ARG A 138 -2.42 -1.85 7.35
N ILE A 139 -1.93 -0.90 6.56
CA ILE A 139 -0.63 -1.02 5.87
C ILE A 139 0.44 -0.08 6.43
N LEU A 140 0.04 1.02 7.07
CA LEU A 140 0.98 1.97 7.65
C LEU A 140 1.41 1.55 9.05
N GLY A 141 2.70 1.28 9.20
CA GLY A 141 3.35 1.10 10.49
C GLY A 141 4.07 2.37 10.98
N ARG A 142 4.69 2.28 12.16
CA ARG A 142 5.54 3.35 12.72
C ARG A 142 6.71 3.70 11.79
N ALA A 143 7.30 2.71 11.15
CA ALA A 143 8.38 2.90 10.18
C ALA A 143 7.94 3.79 9.00
N ALA A 144 6.74 3.58 8.46
CA ALA A 144 6.19 4.38 7.37
C ALA A 144 5.97 5.85 7.78
N TYR A 145 5.54 6.08 9.02
CA TYR A 145 5.41 7.43 9.55
C TYR A 145 6.76 8.13 9.72
N ARG A 146 7.77 7.45 10.28
CA ARG A 146 9.14 8.01 10.40
C ARG A 146 9.74 8.34 9.04
N GLU A 147 9.58 7.45 8.06
CA GLU A 147 10.05 7.68 6.69
C GLU A 147 9.40 8.91 6.06
N TRP A 148 8.11 9.11 6.31
CA TRP A 148 7.41 10.31 5.86
C TRP A 148 7.94 11.57 6.53
N GLN A 149 8.17 11.55 7.84
CA GLN A 149 8.76 12.69 8.57
C GLN A 149 10.15 13.06 8.01
N TRP A 150 10.99 12.07 7.71
CA TRP A 150 12.29 12.28 7.09
C TRP A 150 12.19 12.87 5.69
N HIS A 151 11.29 12.33 4.85
CA HIS A 151 11.03 12.87 3.52
C HIS A 151 10.54 14.34 3.58
N MET A 152 9.73 14.70 4.58
CA MET A 152 9.28 16.07 4.78
C MET A 152 10.40 17.00 5.27
N ALA A 153 11.27 16.54 6.18
CA ALA A 153 12.43 17.31 6.64
C ALA A 153 13.42 17.59 5.50
N SER A 154 13.78 16.57 4.72
CA SER A 154 14.69 16.70 3.57
C SER A 154 14.18 17.70 2.52
N ARG A 155 12.87 17.73 2.27
CA ARG A 155 12.24 18.71 1.38
C ARG A 155 12.38 20.14 1.90
N LYS A 156 12.18 20.34 3.21
CA LYS A 156 12.26 21.67 3.82
C LYS A 156 13.64 22.28 3.65
N ASP A 157 14.69 21.47 3.79
CA ASP A 157 16.08 21.90 3.62
C ASP A 157 16.39 22.27 2.15
N SER A 158 15.82 21.54 1.19
CA SER A 158 15.94 21.85 -0.24
C SER A 158 15.17 23.10 -0.67
N ASP A 159 13.98 23.33 -0.10
CA ASP A 159 13.14 24.50 -0.40
C ASP A 159 13.70 25.79 0.23
N THR A 160 14.51 25.70 1.30
CA THR A 160 15.25 26.86 1.85
C THR A 160 16.36 27.38 0.92
N LEU A 161 16.82 26.57 -0.04
CA LEU A 161 17.82 26.98 -1.03
C LEU A 161 17.18 27.60 -2.30
N GLU A 162 15.95 27.21 -2.61
CA GLU A 162 15.18 27.71 -3.76
C GLU A 162 14.09 28.70 -3.31
N GLN A 163 14.46 29.97 -3.10
CA GLN A 163 13.48 31.04 -2.94
C GLN A 163 12.54 31.11 -4.15
N GLY A 164 11.26 30.79 -3.95
CA GLY A 164 10.18 31.32 -4.81
C GLY A 164 9.12 30.37 -5.37
N LYS A 165 8.96 29.14 -4.88
CA LYS A 165 7.85 28.26 -5.36
C LYS A 165 6.71 28.16 -4.33
N PRO A 166 5.44 28.26 -4.78
CA PRO A 166 4.28 28.25 -3.87
C PRO A 166 4.10 26.88 -3.20
N ASN A 167 3.82 26.92 -1.89
CA ASN A 167 3.61 25.83 -0.94
C ASN A 167 3.14 24.50 -1.56
N GLY A 168 3.87 23.40 -1.27
CA GLY A 168 3.61 22.05 -1.79
C GLY A 168 2.20 21.51 -1.57
N LEU A 169 1.48 22.02 -0.56
CA LEU A 169 0.08 21.66 -0.28
C LEU A 169 -0.89 22.14 -1.37
N MET A 170 -0.67 23.34 -1.94
CA MET A 170 -1.51 23.84 -3.04
C MET A 170 -1.37 22.98 -4.30
N ARG A 171 -0.20 22.34 -4.50
CA ARG A 171 0.05 21.37 -5.58
C ARG A 171 -0.58 20.00 -5.31
N LEU A 172 -0.78 19.63 -4.05
CA LEU A 172 -1.51 18.41 -3.64
C LEU A 172 -3.01 18.61 -3.84
N LEU A 173 -3.55 19.74 -3.35
CA LEU A 173 -4.97 20.10 -3.49
C LEU A 173 -5.38 20.37 -4.95
N SER A 174 -4.45 20.80 -5.82
CA SER A 174 -4.76 21.01 -7.24
C SER A 174 -5.14 19.75 -8.01
N ARG A 175 -4.85 18.54 -7.48
CA ARG A 175 -5.25 17.27 -8.10
C ARG A 175 -6.72 16.91 -7.85
N PHE A 176 -7.35 17.49 -6.83
CA PHE A 176 -8.75 17.24 -6.49
C PHE A 176 -9.71 18.25 -7.15
N ARG A 177 -9.22 19.08 -8.07
CA ARG A 177 -10.06 19.99 -8.85
C ARG A 177 -10.08 19.61 -10.34
N PRO A 178 -11.24 19.27 -10.93
CA PRO A 178 -11.43 19.50 -12.34
C PRO A 178 -11.62 21.02 -12.51
N LEU A 179 -10.86 21.65 -13.42
CA LEU A 179 -10.91 23.06 -13.81
C LEU A 179 -9.86 23.99 -13.18
N SER A 180 -8.99 24.43 -14.08
CA SER A 180 -7.95 25.46 -14.03
C SER A 180 -8.47 26.90 -13.82
N TRP A 181 -9.52 27.11 -13.02
CA TRP A 181 -10.20 28.41 -12.96
C TRP A 181 -9.71 29.42 -11.92
N ILE A 182 -8.64 29.15 -11.17
CA ILE A 182 -8.07 30.15 -10.23
C ILE A 182 -6.61 30.46 -10.58
N ARG A 183 -6.34 30.78 -11.85
CA ARG A 183 -5.08 31.47 -12.23
C ARG A 183 -5.28 32.94 -12.57
N SER A 184 -6.45 33.52 -12.31
CA SER A 184 -6.68 34.95 -12.57
C SER A 184 -7.00 35.71 -11.29
N ARG A 185 -6.15 36.72 -11.04
CA ARG A 185 -6.31 37.85 -10.11
C ARG A 185 -6.04 37.56 -8.64
N LEU A 186 -4.75 37.49 -8.30
CA LEU A 186 -4.29 38.07 -7.04
C LEU A 186 -3.26 39.16 -7.37
N SER A 187 -3.72 40.41 -7.36
CA SER A 187 -2.82 41.56 -7.32
C SER A 187 -2.31 41.73 -5.90
N ASN A 188 -1.00 42.01 -5.82
CA ASN A 188 -0.24 42.71 -4.77
C ASN A 188 -0.92 42.90 -3.41
N SER A 189 -1.24 41.80 -2.74
CA SER A 189 -1.47 41.76 -1.31
C SER A 189 -0.61 40.64 -0.75
N THR A 190 0.26 40.99 0.18
CA THR A 190 1.18 40.06 0.85
C THR A 190 0.37 38.87 1.35
N PRO A 191 0.56 37.64 0.82
CA PRO A 191 -0.25 36.53 1.25
C PRO A 191 0.15 36.22 2.68
N GLN A 192 -0.75 36.47 3.61
CA GLN A 192 -0.69 35.88 4.94
C GLN A 192 -0.81 34.38 4.72
N ARG A 193 0.36 33.72 4.61
CA ARG A 193 0.48 32.29 4.36
C ARG A 193 -0.09 31.60 5.59
N SER A 194 -1.30 31.06 5.50
CA SER A 194 -1.74 29.98 6.38
C SER A 194 -0.81 28.80 6.09
N SER A 195 0.33 28.75 6.79
CA SER A 195 1.23 27.62 6.74
C SER A 195 0.53 26.45 7.43
N VAL A 196 -0.12 25.59 6.64
CA VAL A 196 -0.58 24.30 7.15
C VAL A 196 0.64 23.62 7.77
N PRO A 197 0.53 23.08 9.00
CA PRO A 197 1.62 22.36 9.62
C PRO A 197 2.10 21.28 8.67
N VAL A 198 3.40 21.33 8.37
CA VAL A 198 4.09 20.38 7.46
C VAL A 198 3.93 18.94 7.97
N ASP A 199 3.62 18.78 9.27
CA ASP A 199 3.44 17.52 9.97
C ASP A 199 1.96 17.22 10.33
N SER A 200 1.02 17.55 9.45
CA SER A 200 -0.43 17.24 9.64
C SER A 200 -0.83 15.89 9.02
N ILE A 201 -1.85 15.24 9.59
CA ILE A 201 -2.44 13.98 9.08
C ILE A 201 -2.99 14.19 7.67
N MET A 202 -3.59 15.34 7.40
CA MET A 202 -4.00 15.71 6.04
C MET A 202 -2.83 15.67 5.07
N SER A 203 -1.69 16.29 5.42
CA SER A 203 -0.52 16.32 4.55
C SER A 203 0.04 14.92 4.30
N TRP A 204 0.04 14.07 5.33
CA TRP A 204 0.44 12.67 5.19
C TRP A 204 -0.49 11.89 4.26
N TYR A 205 -1.81 12.03 4.44
CA TYR A 205 -2.82 11.37 3.61
C TYR A 205 -2.64 11.76 2.14
N LEU A 206 -2.56 13.07 1.87
CA LEU A 206 -2.39 13.59 0.52
C LEU A 206 -1.06 13.14 -0.11
N ALA A 207 0.01 13.01 0.68
CA ALA A 207 1.30 12.52 0.18
C ALA A 207 1.18 11.06 -0.30
N LEU A 208 0.51 10.20 0.46
CA LEU A 208 0.27 8.80 0.11
C LEU A 208 -0.58 8.68 -1.17
N GLU A 209 -1.68 9.43 -1.26
CA GLU A 209 -2.54 9.47 -2.45
C GLU A 209 -1.80 9.89 -3.73
N THR A 210 -0.65 10.56 -3.61
CA THR A 210 0.07 11.02 -4.80
C THR A 210 0.94 9.99 -5.49
N GLY A 211 1.28 8.90 -4.80
CA GLY A 211 2.24 7.89 -5.29
C GLY A 211 3.68 8.40 -5.47
N ARG A 212 4.02 9.54 -4.86
CA ARG A 212 5.38 10.12 -4.98
C ARG A 212 6.31 9.71 -3.85
N PHE A 213 5.75 9.16 -2.79
CA PHE A 213 6.47 8.78 -1.59
C PHE A 213 6.45 7.27 -1.48
N TRP A 214 7.64 6.69 -1.32
CA TRP A 214 7.82 5.27 -1.06
C TRP A 214 7.84 5.04 0.44
N PHE A 215 7.14 4.02 0.94
CA PHE A 215 7.09 3.72 2.36
C PHE A 215 7.26 2.22 2.65
N PRO A 216 7.90 1.87 3.78
CA PRO A 216 8.09 0.47 4.17
C PRO A 216 6.75 -0.19 4.52
N ALA A 217 6.53 -1.38 3.96
CA ALA A 217 5.47 -2.31 4.32
C ALA A 217 5.91 -3.75 4.01
N GLN A 218 5.01 -4.72 4.19
CA GLN A 218 5.27 -6.09 3.76
C GLN A 218 4.25 -6.59 2.74
N VAL A 219 4.74 -7.42 1.82
CA VAL A 219 3.96 -8.05 0.75
C VAL A 219 3.91 -9.55 0.95
N TYR A 220 2.69 -10.09 1.02
CA TYR A 220 2.43 -11.52 1.06
C TYR A 220 2.63 -12.19 -0.30
N ASN A 221 3.15 -13.42 -0.29
CA ASN A 221 3.26 -14.32 -1.43
C ASN A 221 3.84 -13.62 -2.67
N ARG A 222 5.07 -13.09 -2.58
CA ARG A 222 5.73 -12.43 -3.71
C ARG A 222 5.76 -13.29 -4.99
N GLU A 223 5.95 -14.61 -4.86
CA GLU A 223 6.15 -15.51 -6.00
C GLU A 223 4.84 -16.12 -6.52
N GLN A 224 3.86 -15.30 -6.92
CA GLN A 224 2.60 -15.80 -7.49
C GLN A 224 2.79 -16.57 -8.82
N SER A 225 3.92 -16.37 -9.51
CA SER A 225 4.21 -16.94 -10.83
C SER A 225 4.83 -18.34 -10.78
N GLY A 226 4.15 -19.30 -10.15
CA GLY A 226 4.40 -20.74 -10.34
C GLY A 226 5.57 -21.36 -9.56
N HIS A 227 6.26 -20.61 -8.69
CA HIS A 227 7.22 -21.18 -7.74
C HIS A 227 6.53 -21.54 -6.43
N VAL A 228 5.83 -22.66 -6.52
CA VAL A 228 5.02 -23.28 -5.49
C VAL A 228 5.74 -23.36 -4.12
N GLY A 229 7.06 -23.58 -4.08
CA GLY A 229 7.82 -23.75 -2.85
C GLY A 229 7.88 -22.54 -1.88
N PHE A 230 7.45 -21.35 -2.29
CA PHE A 230 7.57 -20.11 -1.49
C PHE A 230 6.22 -19.50 -1.09
N MET A 231 5.15 -20.29 -1.11
CA MET A 231 3.84 -19.87 -0.61
C MET A 231 3.83 -19.69 0.92
N LEU A 232 2.87 -18.91 1.41
CA LEU A 232 2.74 -18.51 2.81
C LEU A 232 3.97 -17.79 3.34
N SER A 233 4.52 -16.92 2.49
CA SER A 233 5.65 -16.06 2.78
C SER A 233 5.26 -14.58 2.78
N CYS A 234 6.02 -13.76 3.49
CA CYS A 234 5.84 -12.31 3.53
C CYS A 234 7.21 -11.61 3.52
N TYR A 235 7.37 -10.58 2.68
CA TYR A 235 8.65 -9.90 2.47
C TYR A 235 8.53 -8.40 2.70
N ASP A 236 9.59 -7.81 3.27
CA ASP A 236 9.73 -6.36 3.35
C ASP A 236 9.88 -5.76 1.95
N ALA A 237 9.14 -4.68 1.71
CA ALA A 237 9.20 -3.91 0.47
C ALA A 237 8.93 -2.42 0.76
N GLU A 238 9.44 -1.57 -0.11
CA GLU A 238 8.96 -0.21 -0.20
C GLU A 238 7.77 -0.15 -1.16
N LEU A 239 6.69 0.50 -0.77
CA LEU A 239 5.48 0.63 -1.56
C LEU A 239 5.27 2.05 -2.06
N SER A 240 4.77 2.17 -3.28
CA SER A 240 4.21 3.40 -3.82
C SER A 240 2.81 3.15 -4.36
N TYR A 241 1.85 3.98 -3.96
CA TYR A 241 0.45 3.84 -4.34
C TYR A 241 0.14 4.49 -5.69
N ASP A 242 -0.64 3.82 -6.53
CA ASP A 242 -1.22 4.39 -7.74
C ASP A 242 -2.73 4.54 -7.61
N SER A 243 -3.17 5.79 -7.46
CA SER A 243 -4.58 6.16 -7.32
C SER A 243 -5.42 5.88 -8.58
N HIS A 244 -4.83 5.68 -9.75
CA HIS A 244 -5.58 5.41 -10.99
C HIS A 244 -6.04 3.97 -11.09
N THR A 245 -5.20 3.05 -10.61
CA THR A 245 -5.47 1.61 -10.65
C THR A 245 -5.92 1.05 -9.30
N ASP A 246 -5.82 1.86 -8.24
CA ASP A 246 -6.03 1.45 -6.84
C ASP A 246 -5.13 0.26 -6.44
N THR A 247 -3.87 0.32 -6.88
CA THR A 247 -2.86 -0.71 -6.61
C THR A 247 -1.53 -0.10 -6.20
N PHE A 248 -0.56 -0.96 -5.88
CA PHE A 248 0.77 -0.56 -5.45
C PHE A 248 1.85 -1.05 -6.39
N GLN A 249 2.93 -0.27 -6.48
CA GLN A 249 4.23 -0.74 -6.90
C GLN A 249 5.02 -1.13 -5.66
N ALA A 250 5.55 -2.35 -5.63
CA ALA A 250 6.40 -2.85 -4.57
C ALA A 250 7.85 -2.96 -5.06
N ARG A 251 8.75 -2.30 -4.33
CA ARG A 251 10.19 -2.30 -4.57
C ARG A 251 10.85 -3.12 -3.49
N TYR A 252 11.37 -4.28 -3.86
CA TYR A 252 12.05 -5.18 -2.92
C TYR A 252 13.53 -4.78 -2.77
N PRO A 253 14.11 -4.93 -1.57
CA PRO A 253 15.52 -4.66 -1.35
C PRO A 253 16.40 -5.46 -2.33
N PRO A 254 17.53 -4.91 -2.80
CA PRO A 254 18.45 -5.63 -3.66
C PRO A 254 19.09 -6.81 -2.92
N HIS A 255 19.45 -7.85 -3.66
CA HIS A 255 20.03 -9.08 -3.10
C HIS A 255 21.38 -9.32 -3.78
N GLY A 256 22.48 -9.14 -3.05
CA GLY A 256 23.83 -9.25 -3.60
C GLY A 256 24.03 -8.37 -4.86
N ARG A 257 24.35 -9.01 -6.00
CA ARG A 257 24.52 -8.33 -7.30
C ARG A 257 23.22 -8.15 -8.11
N ARG A 258 22.08 -8.65 -7.62
CA ARG A 258 20.81 -8.58 -8.36
C ARG A 258 20.22 -7.17 -8.27
N THR A 259 19.71 -6.70 -9.39
CA THR A 259 18.97 -5.44 -9.46
C THR A 259 17.74 -5.47 -8.57
N VAL A 260 17.34 -4.29 -8.12
CA VAL A 260 16.07 -4.07 -7.39
C VAL A 260 14.92 -4.69 -8.18
N ALA A 261 14.17 -5.58 -7.54
CA ALA A 261 12.97 -6.18 -8.13
C ALA A 261 11.78 -5.27 -7.89
N ILE A 262 11.02 -4.97 -8.95
CA ILE A 262 9.81 -4.16 -8.88
C ILE A 262 8.63 -5.04 -9.32
N GLU A 263 7.62 -5.10 -8.46
CA GLU A 263 6.34 -5.73 -8.75
C GLU A 263 5.27 -4.64 -8.88
N ASN A 264 4.48 -4.70 -9.95
CA ASN A 264 3.42 -3.73 -10.21
C ASN A 264 2.07 -4.38 -9.99
N GLY A 265 1.07 -3.58 -9.61
CA GLY A 265 -0.30 -4.07 -9.45
C GLY A 265 -0.52 -4.88 -8.17
N VAL A 266 0.28 -4.65 -7.13
CA VAL A 266 0.09 -5.30 -5.83
C VAL A 266 -1.21 -4.78 -5.22
N SER A 267 -2.10 -5.68 -4.86
CA SER A 267 -3.43 -5.37 -4.32
C SER A 267 -3.39 -5.17 -2.80
N TRP A 268 -4.39 -4.45 -2.28
CA TRP A 268 -4.49 -4.14 -0.85
C TRP A 268 -4.50 -5.40 0.05
N ASP A 269 -5.16 -6.48 -0.37
CA ASP A 269 -5.28 -7.74 0.38
C ASP A 269 -3.93 -8.39 0.67
N ARG A 270 -2.95 -8.21 -0.23
CA ARG A 270 -1.58 -8.75 -0.10
C ARG A 270 -0.64 -7.91 0.76
N LEU A 271 -1.12 -6.81 1.33
CA LEU A 271 -0.28 -5.90 2.10
C LEU A 271 -0.57 -5.96 3.60
N ARG A 272 0.47 -5.77 4.39
CA ARG A 272 0.37 -5.48 5.82
C ARG A 272 1.43 -4.49 6.27
N ALA A 273 1.19 -3.83 7.39
CA ALA A 273 2.25 -3.16 8.12
C ALA A 273 3.29 -4.17 8.62
N PRO A 274 4.59 -3.83 8.68
CA PRO A 274 5.60 -4.71 9.26
C PRO A 274 5.26 -4.96 10.75
N PRO A 275 5.18 -6.23 11.20
CA PRO A 275 4.80 -6.55 12.57
C PRO A 275 5.90 -6.21 13.58
N VAL A 276 7.15 -6.13 13.13
CA VAL A 276 8.33 -5.82 13.94
C VAL A 276 9.17 -4.73 13.25
N GLU A 277 9.92 -3.95 14.04
CA GLU A 277 10.84 -2.92 13.53
C GLU A 277 12.25 -3.49 13.21
N THR A 278 12.42 -4.82 13.22
CA THR A 278 13.70 -5.47 12.91
C THR A 278 14.09 -5.22 11.44
N PRO A 279 15.32 -4.77 11.15
CA PRO A 279 15.78 -4.59 9.78
C PRO A 279 15.75 -5.89 8.97
N PRO A 280 15.56 -5.84 7.64
CA PRO A 280 15.38 -7.05 6.83
C PRO A 280 16.57 -8.04 6.85
N HIS A 281 17.78 -7.58 7.17
CA HIS A 281 18.99 -8.43 7.21
C HIS A 281 19.33 -8.92 8.62
N ASP A 282 18.61 -8.44 9.64
CA ASP A 282 18.88 -8.76 11.03
C ASP A 282 17.93 -9.85 11.51
N LEU A 283 18.48 -10.77 12.30
CA LEU A 283 17.70 -11.83 12.93
C LEU A 283 16.80 -11.22 14.01
N HIS A 284 15.52 -11.51 13.95
CA HIS A 284 14.55 -11.17 14.98
C HIS A 284 14.85 -11.97 16.25
N MET A 285 14.92 -11.27 17.39
CA MET A 285 15.13 -11.90 18.68
C MET A 285 13.80 -12.47 19.20
N SER A 286 13.66 -13.79 19.11
CA SER A 286 12.47 -14.52 19.57
C SER A 286 12.31 -14.42 21.09
N ASP A 287 11.28 -13.74 21.56
CA ASP A 287 10.91 -13.63 22.98
C ASP A 287 9.86 -14.67 23.42
N CYS A 288 9.18 -15.28 22.45
CA CYS A 288 8.02 -16.15 22.67
C CYS A 288 8.33 -17.66 22.81
N LEU A 289 9.59 -18.10 22.63
CA LEU A 289 9.93 -19.53 22.48
C LEU A 289 9.49 -20.39 23.67
N ASN A 290 9.56 -19.86 24.88
CA ASN A 290 9.17 -20.58 26.10
C ASN A 290 7.65 -20.77 26.23
N GLU A 291 6.86 -19.94 25.55
CA GLU A 291 5.40 -19.92 25.61
C GLU A 291 4.74 -20.69 24.46
N LEU A 292 5.54 -21.32 23.59
CA LEU A 292 5.05 -22.09 22.44
C LEU A 292 4.45 -23.42 22.89
N HIS A 293 3.20 -23.63 22.51
CA HIS A 293 2.42 -24.85 22.71
C HIS A 293 2.02 -25.43 21.35
N PRO A 294 1.88 -26.76 21.23
CA PRO A 294 1.32 -27.36 20.03
C PRO A 294 -0.01 -26.72 19.64
N GLY A 295 -0.18 -26.45 18.34
CA GLY A 295 -1.30 -25.72 17.78
C GLY A 295 -1.12 -24.20 17.70
N ASP A 296 -0.11 -23.62 18.36
CA ASP A 296 0.19 -22.21 18.23
C ASP A 296 0.61 -21.85 16.80
N HIS A 297 0.14 -20.71 16.32
CA HIS A 297 0.51 -20.17 15.01
C HIS A 297 1.75 -19.30 15.13
N ILE A 298 2.68 -19.43 14.18
CA ILE A 298 3.96 -18.71 14.22
C ILE A 298 4.33 -18.15 12.84
N GLU A 299 5.23 -17.16 12.86
CA GLU A 299 6.05 -16.78 11.73
C GLU A 299 7.51 -17.03 12.06
N ILE A 300 8.26 -17.60 11.12
CA ILE A 300 9.70 -17.79 11.23
C ILE A 300 10.42 -17.00 10.13
N GLN A 301 11.55 -16.39 10.47
CA GLN A 301 12.44 -15.79 9.49
C GLN A 301 13.19 -16.87 8.73
N TRP A 302 13.22 -16.77 7.40
CA TRP A 302 14.07 -17.60 6.53
C TRP A 302 14.74 -16.75 5.45
N ARG A 303 15.96 -17.12 5.08
CA ARG A 303 16.70 -16.54 3.94
C ARG A 303 17.49 -17.61 3.21
N ARG A 304 17.65 -17.46 1.90
CA ARG A 304 18.40 -18.42 1.09
C ARG A 304 19.89 -18.47 1.42
N ASN A 305 20.50 -17.31 1.65
CA ASN A 305 21.89 -17.17 2.06
C ASN A 305 22.09 -15.82 2.76
N LYS A 306 23.30 -15.55 3.24
CA LYS A 306 23.60 -14.35 4.05
C LYS A 306 23.55 -13.02 3.29
N GLU A 307 23.52 -13.04 1.95
CA GLU A 307 23.34 -11.84 1.12
C GLU A 307 21.86 -11.48 0.93
N PHE A 308 20.94 -12.38 1.29
CA PHE A 308 19.51 -12.17 1.16
C PHE A 308 18.95 -11.64 2.49
N PRO A 309 17.98 -10.71 2.45
CA PRO A 309 17.19 -10.38 3.62
C PRO A 309 16.30 -11.56 3.99
N TYR A 310 15.88 -11.59 5.25
CA TYR A 310 14.88 -12.52 5.72
C TYR A 310 13.51 -12.15 5.13
N GLY A 311 12.76 -13.18 4.76
CA GLY A 311 11.30 -13.11 4.72
C GLY A 311 10.70 -13.85 5.91
N TRP A 312 9.39 -13.77 6.05
CA TRP A 312 8.62 -14.46 7.10
C TRP A 312 7.81 -15.59 6.50
N TRP A 313 7.92 -16.78 7.09
CA TRP A 313 7.15 -17.96 6.71
C TRP A 313 6.18 -18.33 7.81
N TYR A 314 4.94 -18.55 7.43
CA TYR A 314 3.92 -19.02 8.35
C TYR A 314 4.08 -20.52 8.63
N GLY A 315 3.91 -20.88 9.91
CA GLY A 315 3.89 -22.27 10.37
C GLY A 315 3.02 -22.45 11.61
N VAL A 316 2.96 -23.69 12.09
CA VAL A 316 2.25 -24.07 13.31
C VAL A 316 3.19 -24.89 14.19
N VAL A 317 3.07 -24.74 15.51
CA VAL A 317 3.82 -25.58 16.44
C VAL A 317 3.21 -26.98 16.43
N GLY A 318 4.02 -27.98 16.11
CA GLY A 318 3.65 -29.39 16.08
C GLY A 318 3.82 -30.10 17.42
N HIS A 319 3.39 -31.36 17.47
CA HIS A 319 3.70 -32.26 18.57
C HIS A 319 5.06 -32.94 18.37
N LEU A 320 5.70 -33.38 19.45
CA LEU A 320 6.86 -34.28 19.37
C LEU A 320 6.44 -35.63 18.78
N GLU A 321 7.37 -36.34 18.13
CA GLU A 321 7.12 -37.68 17.56
C GLU A 321 6.68 -38.71 18.62
N SER A 322 7.12 -38.54 19.86
CA SER A 322 6.73 -39.38 21.00
C SER A 322 5.36 -39.04 21.59
N CYS A 323 4.69 -38.00 21.09
CA CYS A 323 3.40 -37.54 21.58
C CYS A 323 2.31 -37.87 20.55
N ASP A 324 1.22 -38.48 21.02
CA ASP A 324 0.08 -38.87 20.19
C ASP A 324 -0.92 -37.74 19.94
N GLY A 325 -0.62 -36.52 20.42
CA GLY A 325 -1.47 -35.34 20.22
C GLY A 325 -2.61 -35.21 21.23
N ASN A 326 -2.72 -36.06 22.24
CA ASN A 326 -3.82 -35.97 23.19
C ASN A 326 -3.68 -34.74 24.12
N GLU A 327 -4.66 -33.85 24.07
CA GLU A 327 -4.68 -32.60 24.85
C GLU A 327 -4.58 -32.84 26.37
N SER A 328 -5.11 -33.96 26.88
CA SER A 328 -5.20 -34.22 28.32
C SER A 328 -3.86 -34.58 28.99
N TYR A 329 -2.89 -35.09 28.23
CA TYR A 329 -1.57 -35.47 28.76
C TYR A 329 -0.39 -35.02 27.90
N CYS A 330 -0.63 -34.15 26.92
CA CYS A 330 0.45 -33.56 26.11
C CYS A 330 1.42 -32.77 27.00
N ARG A 331 2.70 -33.18 26.99
CA ARG A 331 3.80 -32.49 27.70
C ARG A 331 4.82 -31.86 26.76
N CYS A 332 4.49 -31.70 25.47
CA CYS A 332 5.38 -31.08 24.48
C CYS A 332 5.81 -29.67 24.88
N HIS A 333 4.93 -28.91 25.56
CA HIS A 333 5.25 -27.55 26.04
C HIS A 333 6.34 -27.51 27.12
N ASN A 334 6.64 -28.65 27.79
CA ASN A 334 7.72 -28.73 28.78
C ASN A 334 9.05 -29.22 28.18
N SER A 335 9.03 -29.73 26.96
CA SER A 335 10.23 -30.20 26.27
C SER A 335 11.04 -29.02 25.76
N GLU A 336 12.36 -29.10 25.88
CA GLU A 336 13.26 -28.10 25.30
C GLU A 336 13.14 -28.04 23.77
N THR A 337 12.88 -29.19 23.14
CA THR A 337 12.64 -29.28 21.71
C THR A 337 11.22 -28.83 21.38
N VAL A 338 11.11 -27.89 20.44
CA VAL A 338 9.85 -27.43 19.84
C VAL A 338 9.85 -27.84 18.36
N VAL A 339 8.75 -28.45 17.93
CA VAL A 339 8.56 -28.87 16.53
C VAL A 339 7.79 -27.79 15.80
N LEU A 340 8.28 -27.38 14.64
CA LEU A 340 7.59 -26.46 13.74
C LEU A 340 7.12 -27.21 12.50
N GLU A 341 5.87 -26.99 12.13
CA GLU A 341 5.20 -27.66 11.02
C GLU A 341 4.70 -26.65 9.99
N PHE A 342 5.04 -26.92 8.73
CA PHE A 342 4.70 -26.16 7.55
C PHE A 342 3.77 -27.00 6.69
N ASN A 343 2.50 -27.00 7.09
CA ASN A 343 1.46 -27.89 6.54
C ASN A 343 1.10 -27.61 5.07
N GLN A 344 1.64 -26.54 4.48
CA GLN A 344 1.56 -26.30 3.05
C GLN A 344 2.34 -27.31 2.20
N TYR A 345 3.34 -27.99 2.79
CA TYR A 345 4.15 -29.00 2.09
C TYR A 345 3.64 -30.43 2.33
N THR A 346 3.83 -31.33 1.34
CA THR A 346 3.40 -32.73 1.43
C THR A 346 4.06 -33.53 2.56
N PRO A 347 3.38 -34.56 3.10
CA PRO A 347 3.98 -35.49 4.05
C PRO A 347 5.20 -36.19 3.40
N GLY A 348 6.40 -35.93 3.91
CA GLY A 348 7.66 -36.44 3.35
C GLY A 348 8.58 -35.35 2.79
N SER A 349 8.05 -34.14 2.54
CA SER A 349 8.88 -33.00 2.18
C SER A 349 9.80 -32.62 3.33
N ARG A 350 11.09 -32.41 3.01
CA ARG A 350 12.10 -31.93 3.97
C ARG A 350 11.79 -30.55 4.55
N TRP A 351 10.93 -29.78 3.88
CA TRP A 351 10.51 -28.44 4.29
C TRP A 351 9.29 -28.44 5.21
N ARG A 352 8.63 -29.60 5.36
CA ARG A 352 7.38 -29.71 6.14
C ARG A 352 7.63 -29.57 7.64
N ARG A 353 8.77 -30.02 8.14
CA ARG A 353 9.00 -30.12 9.58
C ARG A 353 10.43 -29.74 9.93
N THR A 354 10.60 -28.93 10.97
CA THR A 354 11.89 -28.70 11.61
C THR A 354 11.73 -28.72 13.13
N SER A 355 12.85 -28.86 13.84
CA SER A 355 12.89 -28.85 15.31
C SER A 355 13.90 -27.82 15.78
N ILE A 356 13.52 -27.05 16.79
CA ILE A 356 14.36 -26.01 17.40
C ILE A 356 14.50 -26.25 18.91
N ASN A 357 15.50 -25.65 19.54
CA ASN A 357 15.66 -25.67 20.99
C ASN A 357 15.17 -24.35 21.62
N ARG A 358 14.13 -24.37 22.46
CA ARG A 358 13.55 -23.13 23.03
C ARG A 358 14.49 -22.31 23.93
N LYS A 359 15.59 -22.89 24.45
CA LYS A 359 16.52 -22.21 25.37
C LYS A 359 17.62 -21.46 24.63
N ASP A 360 18.15 -22.04 23.55
CA ASP A 360 19.37 -21.55 22.88
C ASP A 360 19.19 -21.34 21.37
N HIS A 361 17.96 -21.30 20.85
CA HIS A 361 17.72 -21.14 19.41
C HIS A 361 18.30 -19.81 18.89
N ARG A 362 19.07 -19.92 17.82
CA ARG A 362 19.64 -18.82 17.04
C ARG A 362 19.34 -19.07 15.56
N GLU A 363 20.03 -18.34 14.68
CA GLU A 363 20.03 -18.71 13.26
C GLU A 363 20.68 -20.10 13.08
N GLU A 364 19.92 -21.00 12.47
CA GLU A 364 20.30 -22.35 12.09
C GLU A 364 20.16 -22.51 10.57
N GLY A 365 20.73 -23.59 10.02
CA GLY A 365 20.68 -23.89 8.59
C GLY A 365 22.03 -23.79 7.88
N ASN A 366 21.99 -23.84 6.55
CA ASN A 366 23.17 -23.95 5.70
C ASN A 366 22.89 -23.39 4.28
N GLU A 367 23.92 -23.30 3.44
CA GLU A 367 23.79 -22.75 2.08
C GLU A 367 22.92 -23.59 1.12
N ALA A 368 22.69 -24.88 1.41
CA ALA A 368 21.82 -25.74 0.60
C ALA A 368 20.33 -25.50 0.92
N ASP A 369 20.03 -25.26 2.20
CA ASP A 369 18.66 -25.24 2.73
C ASP A 369 18.19 -23.82 3.12
N GLY A 370 19.10 -22.87 3.04
CA GLY A 370 18.92 -21.57 3.64
C GLY A 370 19.09 -21.59 5.15
N PHE A 371 18.96 -20.39 5.70
CA PHE A 371 19.09 -20.10 7.11
C PHE A 371 17.76 -19.66 7.67
N TYR A 372 17.40 -20.13 8.85
CA TYR A 372 16.19 -19.78 9.56
C TYR A 372 16.46 -19.51 11.02
N GLY A 373 15.59 -18.75 11.66
CA GLY A 373 15.73 -18.51 13.09
C GLY A 373 14.57 -17.70 13.65
N GLY A 374 14.68 -16.37 13.64
CA GLY A 374 13.79 -15.46 14.35
C GLY A 374 12.31 -15.85 14.26
N ILE A 375 11.70 -16.13 15.42
CA ILE A 375 10.33 -16.66 15.54
C ILE A 375 9.46 -15.65 16.27
N ARG A 376 8.28 -15.42 15.71
CA ARG A 376 7.20 -14.67 16.32
C ARG A 376 5.98 -15.55 16.48
N LYS A 377 5.37 -15.53 17.67
CA LYS A 377 4.04 -16.12 17.91
C LYS A 377 2.94 -15.19 17.37
N LEU A 378 1.99 -15.77 16.65
CA LEU A 378 0.80 -15.08 16.16
C LEU A 378 -0.32 -15.24 17.19
N CYS A 379 -0.65 -14.15 17.89
CA CYS A 379 -1.69 -14.16 18.91
C CYS A 379 -3.04 -13.65 18.40
N ARG A 380 -3.06 -12.86 17.32
CA ARG A 380 -4.28 -12.22 16.85
C ARG A 380 -4.98 -13.04 15.78
N ASN A 381 -6.27 -13.28 15.98
CA ASN A 381 -7.09 -14.07 15.04
C ASN A 381 -7.22 -13.42 13.66
N ASP A 382 -7.14 -12.08 13.55
CA ASP A 382 -7.15 -11.38 12.27
C ASP A 382 -5.90 -11.70 11.44
N GLU A 383 -4.71 -11.67 12.05
CA GLU A 383 -3.45 -12.07 11.38
C GLU A 383 -3.48 -13.53 10.92
N ILE A 384 -3.94 -14.44 11.78
CA ILE A 384 -4.04 -15.87 11.45
C ILE A 384 -5.05 -16.09 10.31
N SER A 385 -6.15 -15.35 10.29
CA SER A 385 -7.18 -15.48 9.25
C SER A 385 -6.66 -15.04 7.89
N VAL A 386 -5.80 -14.02 7.82
CA VAL A 386 -5.15 -13.61 6.57
C VAL A 386 -4.29 -14.74 6.01
N TRP A 387 -3.48 -15.39 6.85
CA TRP A 387 -2.68 -16.54 6.42
C TRP A 387 -3.54 -17.72 5.94
N LYS A 388 -4.66 -18.00 6.61
CA LYS A 388 -5.61 -19.03 6.19
C LYS A 388 -6.30 -18.70 4.86
N GLN A 389 -6.54 -17.42 4.55
CA GLN A 389 -7.08 -16.98 3.26
C GLN A 389 -6.06 -17.10 2.13
N LEU A 390 -4.77 -16.94 2.45
CA LEU A 390 -3.66 -17.10 1.52
C LEU A 390 -3.22 -18.56 1.33
N TRP A 391 -3.91 -19.50 1.98
CA TRP A 391 -3.58 -20.92 1.93
C TRP A 391 -3.67 -21.47 0.50
N PRO A 392 -2.68 -22.27 0.05
CA PRO A 392 -2.75 -22.93 -1.24
C PRO A 392 -4.01 -23.79 -1.38
N ALA A 393 -4.66 -23.77 -2.55
CA ALA A 393 -5.80 -24.63 -2.82
C ALA A 393 -5.41 -26.12 -2.92
N GLU A 394 -4.14 -26.41 -3.22
CA GLU A 394 -3.58 -27.76 -3.35
C GLU A 394 -2.37 -27.92 -2.42
N VAL A 395 -2.14 -29.12 -1.88
CA VAL A 395 -0.96 -29.41 -1.04
C VAL A 395 0.25 -29.60 -1.95
N LEU A 396 1.38 -28.98 -1.60
CA LEU A 396 2.51 -28.81 -2.49
C LEU A 396 3.53 -29.94 -2.36
N GLU A 397 3.84 -30.63 -3.48
CA GLU A 397 4.81 -31.75 -3.53
C GLU A 397 6.23 -31.37 -3.08
#